data_AF-A0A7J4T791-F1
#
_entry.id   AF-A0A7J4T791-F1
#
_cell.length_a   1.000
_cell.length_b   1.000
_cell.length_c   1.000
_cell.angle_alpha   90.00
_cell.angle_beta   90.00
_cell.angle_gamma   90.00
#
_symmetry.space_group_name_H-M   'P 1'
#
loop_
_entity.id
_entity.type
_entity.pdbx_description
1 polymer ?
#
loop_
_entity_poly.entity_id
_entity_poly.type
_entity_poly.pdbx_seq_one_letter_code
_entity_poly.pdbx_strand_id
1 'polypeptide(L)'
;MSEEDDFSPAFAGSGSALPNPYGTGFEDSIGQLEKTQNEWQKIEKVRIESGRWTSHRGFIIMRSGIGLFTWLYCVLSVIFPHQFGWSLPWMVFLFLLAYAFVLTPPIMAAESSWRAFSLRTSLWEQGGMRGGERTGLKSHQGMDRIAESLRDSRRNNGFSVLIGIVTFLMLFFSSGSSYESLAYNLGLLVAMTTSLAFMFHSIFTQDSMFRFGDDFPYLMIHAPTQHPTQPDTVMGDIIKTHLDPDTLLDWDDWEIMLRNALKPRQNYVITRERLFYILYLQHQGIISMEEALVELELSIKPDKIKEVLLDQDLVFNWTKIQRIILHAKAWQPQLFQLIDRLHNDLNRGKSAILADDWRLDLAIEKSKKSQSGHLFICVNNQSKSNQRVIVDVVVPGGLPELRTQQFEIQSSKRPTAPLPVNHETKEDVLDWAPKYLQKGAFLWLPLAWDEDFGGQKVVQVILKDFEGKIIKSRTIHTAELTLSGRLFESRLEAILFARKVGNGPIPV
;
A
#
# COMPACT_ATOMS: atom_id res chain seq x y z
N MET A 1 71.13 24.38 -41.29
CA MET A 1 70.11 25.37 -40.96
C MET A 1 69.24 24.72 -39.90
N SER A 2 69.32 25.26 -38.69
CA SER A 2 68.76 24.75 -37.43
C SER A 2 67.24 24.87 -37.37
N GLU A 3 66.61 23.95 -36.64
CA GLU A 3 65.53 24.14 -35.63
C GLU A 3 64.92 22.74 -35.36
N GLU A 4 65.17 22.12 -34.21
CA GLU A 4 64.50 22.31 -32.91
C GLU A 4 62.99 22.02 -32.94
N ASP A 5 62.67 20.86 -32.36
CA ASP A 5 61.50 20.44 -31.59
C ASP A 5 60.11 21.04 -31.84
N ASP A 6 59.15 20.15 -32.15
CA ASP A 6 57.82 20.23 -31.56
C ASP A 6 57.40 18.86 -30.99
N PHE A 7 57.43 18.78 -29.65
CA PHE A 7 56.86 17.69 -28.87
C PHE A 7 55.34 17.92 -28.76
N SER A 8 54.57 17.25 -29.61
CA SER A 8 53.13 17.03 -29.34
C SER A 8 52.95 15.75 -28.49
N PRO A 9 52.21 15.80 -27.36
CA PRO A 9 52.01 14.64 -26.51
C PRO A 9 51.12 13.61 -27.21
N ALA A 10 51.58 12.36 -27.23
CA ALA A 10 50.81 11.24 -27.77
C ALA A 10 49.48 11.08 -27.01
N PHE A 11 48.36 11.31 -27.70
CA PHE A 11 47.06 10.80 -27.25
C PHE A 11 47.05 9.29 -27.46
N ALA A 12 46.98 8.54 -26.35
CA ALA A 12 46.75 7.09 -26.40
C ALA A 12 45.37 6.84 -27.01
N GLY A 13 45.33 6.31 -28.22
CA GLY A 13 44.06 6.00 -28.89
C GLY A 13 44.08 5.76 -30.39
N SER A 14 45.23 5.79 -31.08
CA SER A 14 45.29 5.40 -32.50
C SER A 14 46.35 4.34 -32.74
N GLY A 15 46.00 3.09 -32.48
CA GLY A 15 46.83 1.94 -32.77
C GLY A 15 46.01 0.67 -32.73
N SER A 16 45.68 0.15 -33.92
CA SER A 16 45.40 -1.25 -34.24
C SER A 16 44.73 -2.10 -33.14
N ALA A 17 43.42 -2.29 -33.31
CA ALA A 17 42.63 -3.45 -32.92
C ALA A 17 43.40 -4.58 -32.22
N LEU A 18 43.54 -4.47 -30.90
CA LEU A 18 43.48 -5.67 -30.07
C LEU A 18 42.05 -6.21 -30.22
N PRO A 19 41.85 -7.50 -30.55
CA PRO A 19 40.53 -8.08 -30.55
C PRO A 19 39.93 -7.90 -29.16
N ASN A 20 38.83 -7.15 -29.04
CA ASN A 20 38.11 -7.03 -27.78
C ASN A 20 37.69 -8.46 -27.37
N PRO A 21 38.21 -9.02 -26.27
CA PRO A 21 37.99 -10.42 -25.91
C PRO A 21 36.50 -10.74 -25.63
N TYR A 22 35.63 -9.73 -25.62
CA TYR A 22 34.20 -9.86 -25.37
C TYR A 22 33.30 -9.59 -26.59
N GLY A 23 33.83 -9.21 -27.76
CA GLY A 23 33.03 -8.93 -28.96
C GLY A 23 32.22 -7.62 -28.89
N THR A 24 31.78 -7.12 -30.05
CA THR A 24 31.14 -5.80 -30.23
C THR A 24 29.71 -5.72 -29.68
N GLY A 25 29.10 -6.83 -29.26
CA GLY A 25 27.71 -6.86 -28.78
C GLY A 25 27.50 -6.38 -27.33
N PHE A 26 28.56 -6.31 -26.51
CA PHE A 26 28.42 -5.87 -25.11
C PHE A 26 28.24 -4.35 -24.99
N GLU A 27 28.92 -3.54 -25.79
CA GLU A 27 28.76 -2.08 -25.80
C GLU A 27 27.35 -1.67 -26.28
N ASP A 28 26.81 -2.36 -27.29
CA ASP A 28 25.43 -2.19 -27.75
C ASP A 28 24.40 -2.54 -26.66
N SER A 29 24.65 -3.58 -25.87
CA SER A 29 23.73 -4.02 -24.82
C SER A 29 23.68 -3.04 -23.62
N ILE A 30 24.82 -2.47 -23.24
CA ILE A 30 24.91 -1.46 -22.17
C ILE A 30 24.22 -0.17 -22.62
N GLY A 31 24.45 0.26 -23.87
CA GLY A 31 23.76 1.43 -24.44
C GLY A 31 22.24 1.24 -24.57
N GLN A 32 21.75 0.02 -24.79
CA GLN A 32 20.32 -0.29 -24.80
C GLN A 32 19.69 -0.26 -23.40
N LEU A 33 20.40 -0.77 -22.39
CA LEU A 33 19.97 -0.72 -20.99
C LEU A 33 19.84 0.72 -20.49
N GLU A 34 20.86 1.54 -20.75
CA GLU A 34 20.86 2.95 -20.37
C GLU A 34 19.73 3.73 -21.07
N LYS A 35 19.46 3.45 -22.35
CA LYS A 35 18.31 4.02 -23.08
C LYS A 35 16.98 3.61 -22.43
N THR A 36 16.83 2.33 -22.08
CA THR A 36 15.61 1.81 -21.44
C THR A 36 15.41 2.43 -20.06
N GLN A 37 16.48 2.62 -19.29
CA GLN A 37 16.45 3.27 -17.98
C GLN A 37 16.06 4.75 -18.10
N ASN A 38 16.65 5.47 -19.05
CA ASN A 38 16.30 6.86 -19.34
C ASN A 38 14.85 7.01 -19.81
N GLU A 39 14.35 6.09 -20.63
CA GLU A 39 12.95 6.06 -21.05
C GLU A 39 12.02 5.78 -19.86
N TRP A 40 12.36 4.79 -19.03
CA TRP A 40 11.61 4.48 -17.82
C TRP A 40 11.50 5.69 -16.90
N GLN A 41 12.60 6.39 -16.59
CA GLN A 41 12.59 7.58 -15.75
C GLN A 41 11.71 8.69 -16.30
N LYS A 42 11.71 8.92 -17.62
CA LYS A 42 10.84 9.91 -18.28
C LYS A 42 9.37 9.53 -18.12
N ILE A 43 9.01 8.28 -18.39
CA ILE A 43 7.64 7.79 -18.27
C ILE A 43 7.19 7.79 -16.81
N GLU A 44 8.07 7.48 -15.87
CA GLU A 44 7.80 7.46 -14.45
C GLU A 44 7.46 8.85 -13.92
N LYS A 45 8.21 9.88 -14.35
CA LYS A 45 7.88 11.27 -14.05
C LYS A 45 6.47 11.65 -14.54
N VAL A 46 6.14 11.28 -15.79
CA VAL A 46 4.80 11.53 -16.35
C VAL A 46 3.73 10.78 -15.55
N ARG A 47 3.98 9.55 -15.11
CA ARG A 47 3.07 8.76 -14.26
C ARG A 47 2.79 9.44 -12.93
N ILE A 48 3.83 9.96 -12.28
CA ILE A 48 3.68 10.65 -11.00
C ILE A 48 2.89 11.96 -11.18
N GLU A 49 3.28 12.79 -12.14
CA GLU A 49 2.66 14.10 -12.40
C GLU A 49 1.18 13.98 -12.81
N SER A 50 0.90 13.20 -13.86
CA SER A 50 -0.48 12.98 -14.35
C SER A 50 -1.36 12.27 -13.32
N GLY A 51 -0.77 11.36 -12.53
CA GLY A 51 -1.46 10.64 -11.48
C GLY A 51 -1.80 11.49 -10.26
N ARG A 52 -0.89 12.39 -9.82
CA ARG A 52 -1.17 13.35 -8.72
C ARG A 52 -2.30 14.31 -9.09
N TRP A 53 -2.36 14.72 -10.35
CA TRP A 53 -3.46 15.54 -10.85
C TRP A 53 -4.79 14.77 -10.89
N THR A 54 -4.76 13.54 -11.41
CA THR A 54 -5.94 12.66 -11.53
C THR A 54 -6.51 12.25 -10.16
N SER A 55 -5.66 12.03 -9.17
CA SER A 55 -6.05 11.64 -7.80
C SER A 55 -6.55 12.79 -6.94
N HIS A 56 -6.51 14.04 -7.42
CA HIS A 56 -6.99 15.20 -6.67
C HIS A 56 -8.52 15.19 -6.54
N ARG A 57 -9.04 15.35 -5.31
CA ARG A 57 -10.50 15.27 -5.03
C ARG A 57 -11.32 16.25 -5.88
N GLY A 58 -10.84 17.48 -6.05
CA GLY A 58 -11.52 18.48 -6.88
C GLY A 58 -11.62 18.07 -8.36
N PHE A 59 -10.59 17.39 -8.88
CA PHE A 59 -10.59 16.90 -10.26
C PHE A 59 -11.61 15.77 -10.45
N ILE A 60 -11.68 14.84 -9.49
CA ILE A 60 -12.63 13.72 -9.50
C ILE A 60 -14.09 14.23 -9.50
N ILE A 61 -14.40 15.21 -8.65
CA ILE A 61 -15.73 15.83 -8.59
C ILE A 61 -16.06 16.51 -9.92
N MET A 62 -15.13 17.29 -10.46
CA MET A 62 -15.31 17.96 -11.75
C MET A 62 -15.53 16.96 -12.90
N ARG A 63 -14.78 15.85 -12.91
CA ARG A 63 -14.94 14.79 -13.92
C ARG A 63 -16.35 14.23 -13.94
N SER A 64 -16.92 13.92 -12.77
CA SER A 64 -18.31 13.46 -12.67
C SER A 64 -19.30 14.58 -13.00
N GLY A 65 -18.99 15.82 -12.61
CA GLY A 65 -19.82 17.00 -12.87
C GLY A 65 -20.02 17.33 -14.34
N ILE A 66 -19.00 17.16 -15.19
CA ILE A 66 -19.13 17.44 -16.64
C ILE A 66 -20.23 16.61 -17.29
N GLY A 67 -20.33 15.32 -16.95
CA GLY A 67 -21.40 14.47 -17.46
C GLY A 67 -22.80 14.99 -17.07
N LEU A 68 -22.95 15.46 -15.83
CA LEU A 68 -24.19 16.04 -15.35
C LEU A 68 -24.55 17.36 -16.05
N PHE A 69 -23.57 18.25 -16.25
CA PHE A 69 -23.78 19.52 -16.94
C PHE A 69 -24.15 19.34 -18.41
N THR A 70 -23.46 18.45 -19.12
CA THR A 70 -23.78 18.12 -20.52
C THR A 70 -25.19 17.52 -20.62
N TRP A 71 -25.56 16.63 -19.68
CA TRP A 71 -26.90 16.07 -19.60
C TRP A 71 -27.98 17.15 -19.41
N LEU A 72 -27.81 18.03 -18.41
CA LEU A 72 -28.74 19.14 -18.15
C LEU A 72 -28.91 20.04 -19.38
N TYR A 73 -27.80 20.36 -20.05
CA TYR A 73 -27.83 21.19 -21.25
C TYR A 73 -28.60 20.51 -22.39
N CYS A 74 -28.42 19.20 -22.60
CA CYS A 74 -29.18 18.46 -23.61
C CYS A 74 -30.68 18.49 -23.31
N VAL A 75 -31.08 18.29 -22.04
CA VAL A 75 -32.49 18.35 -21.62
C VAL A 75 -33.09 19.73 -21.90
N LEU A 76 -32.39 20.81 -21.52
CA LEU A 76 -32.85 22.18 -21.78
C LEU A 76 -32.94 22.48 -23.28
N SER A 77 -32.02 21.93 -24.07
CA SER A 77 -31.99 22.09 -25.53
C SER A 77 -33.13 21.36 -26.25
N VAL A 78 -33.69 20.30 -25.64
CA VAL A 78 -34.89 19.61 -26.15
C VAL A 78 -36.17 20.33 -25.70
N ILE A 79 -36.25 20.81 -24.46
CA ILE A 79 -37.47 21.45 -23.93
C ILE A 79 -37.64 22.87 -24.49
N PHE A 80 -36.55 23.62 -24.65
CA PHE A 80 -36.55 25.02 -25.08
C PHE A 80 -35.62 25.23 -26.30
N PRO A 81 -35.92 24.61 -27.46
CA PRO A 81 -35.02 24.58 -28.62
C PRO A 81 -34.74 25.96 -29.20
N HIS A 82 -35.69 26.89 -29.18
CA HIS A 82 -35.46 28.26 -29.66
C HIS A 82 -34.55 29.10 -28.76
N GLN A 83 -34.52 28.82 -27.45
CA GLN A 83 -33.70 29.58 -26.49
C GLN A 83 -32.28 29.03 -26.41
N PHE A 84 -32.11 27.70 -26.48
CA PHE A 84 -30.82 27.02 -26.30
C PHE A 84 -30.21 26.47 -27.60
N GLY A 85 -30.99 26.32 -28.67
CA GLY A 85 -30.50 25.82 -29.96
C GLY A 85 -29.51 26.77 -30.63
N TRP A 86 -29.66 28.09 -30.45
CA TRP A 86 -28.70 29.07 -30.97
C TRP A 86 -27.35 29.01 -30.27
N SER A 87 -27.31 28.65 -28.98
CA SER A 87 -26.07 28.50 -28.21
C SER A 87 -25.39 27.14 -28.39
N LEU A 88 -26.05 26.17 -29.02
CA LEU A 88 -25.55 24.79 -29.15
C LEU A 88 -24.15 24.68 -29.80
N PRO A 89 -23.81 25.40 -30.89
CA PRO A 89 -22.46 25.33 -31.47
C PRO A 89 -21.35 25.80 -30.51
N TRP A 90 -21.61 26.87 -29.76
CA TRP A 90 -20.67 27.38 -28.76
C TRP A 90 -20.51 26.42 -27.59
N MET A 91 -21.62 25.80 -27.17
CA MET A 91 -21.62 24.81 -26.10
C MET A 91 -20.92 23.53 -26.51
N VAL A 92 -21.03 23.09 -27.77
CA VAL A 92 -20.25 21.97 -28.31
C VAL A 92 -18.76 22.24 -28.18
N PHE A 93 -18.30 23.46 -28.51
CA PHE A 93 -16.90 23.84 -28.34
C PHE A 93 -16.47 23.86 -26.87
N LEU A 94 -17.29 24.42 -25.97
CA LEU A 94 -17.00 24.41 -24.53
C LEU A 94 -16.95 22.99 -23.96
N PHE A 95 -17.89 22.13 -24.33
CA PHE A 95 -17.87 20.73 -23.91
C PHE A 95 -16.68 19.97 -24.49
N LEU A 96 -16.27 20.23 -25.73
CA LEU A 96 -15.04 19.64 -26.29
C LEU A 96 -13.82 19.94 -25.41
N LEU A 97 -13.63 21.20 -25.04
CA LEU A 97 -12.54 21.60 -24.15
C LEU A 97 -12.66 20.96 -22.76
N ALA A 98 -13.87 20.93 -22.20
CA ALA A 98 -14.14 20.35 -20.89
C ALA A 98 -13.87 18.83 -20.87
N TYR A 99 -14.36 18.07 -21.85
CA TYR A 99 -14.10 16.64 -21.99
C TYR A 99 -12.62 16.37 -22.27
N ALA A 100 -11.96 17.14 -23.14
CA ALA A 100 -10.52 17.00 -23.40
C ALA A 100 -9.69 17.20 -22.12
N PHE A 101 -10.05 18.18 -21.31
CA PHE A 101 -9.39 18.46 -20.03
C PHE A 101 -9.57 17.33 -19.01
N VAL A 102 -10.77 16.75 -18.93
CA VAL A 102 -11.10 15.72 -17.94
C VAL A 102 -10.72 14.30 -18.36
N LEU A 103 -10.60 14.05 -19.65
CA LEU A 103 -10.20 12.75 -20.19
C LEU A 103 -8.68 12.60 -20.25
N THR A 104 -7.94 13.67 -20.60
CA THR A 104 -6.51 13.57 -20.92
C THR A 104 -5.67 13.02 -19.75
N PRO A 105 -5.72 13.58 -18.53
CA PRO A 105 -4.77 13.14 -17.49
C PRO A 105 -5.02 11.75 -16.92
N PRO A 106 -6.27 11.27 -16.75
CA PRO A 106 -6.53 9.87 -16.42
C PRO A 106 -6.01 8.87 -17.47
N ILE A 107 -6.13 9.21 -18.76
CA ILE A 107 -5.58 8.36 -19.84
C ILE A 107 -4.06 8.36 -19.78
N MET A 108 -3.44 9.54 -19.64
CA MET A 108 -2.00 9.67 -19.52
C MET A 108 -1.49 8.87 -18.32
N ALA A 109 -2.15 8.99 -17.16
CA ALA A 109 -1.79 8.24 -15.95
C ALA A 109 -1.93 6.73 -16.13
N ALA A 110 -3.00 6.26 -16.79
CA ALA A 110 -3.22 4.83 -17.02
C ALA A 110 -2.20 4.24 -18.01
N GLU A 111 -1.95 4.92 -19.13
CA GLU A 111 -0.99 4.50 -20.15
C GLU A 111 0.45 4.58 -19.64
N SER A 112 0.81 5.66 -18.94
CA SER A 112 2.15 5.81 -18.37
C SER A 112 2.39 4.80 -17.25
N SER A 113 1.38 4.47 -16.43
CA SER A 113 1.51 3.42 -15.40
C SER A 113 1.79 2.05 -16.00
N TRP A 114 1.09 1.69 -17.08
CA TRP A 114 1.33 0.43 -17.78
C TRP A 114 2.71 0.39 -18.46
N ARG A 115 3.11 1.48 -19.13
CA ARG A 115 4.43 1.58 -19.76
C ARG A 115 5.55 1.53 -18.73
N ALA A 116 5.43 2.29 -17.63
CA ALA A 116 6.36 2.25 -16.51
C ALA A 116 6.49 0.83 -15.96
N PHE A 117 5.37 0.12 -15.79
CA PHE A 117 5.37 -1.28 -15.36
C PHE A 117 6.10 -2.21 -16.33
N SER A 118 5.81 -2.11 -17.64
CA SER A 118 6.49 -2.94 -18.63
C SER A 118 7.99 -2.66 -18.73
N LEU A 119 8.39 -1.39 -18.66
CA LEU A 119 9.80 -1.00 -18.72
C LEU A 119 10.52 -1.43 -17.44
N ARG A 120 9.94 -1.18 -16.26
CA ARG A 120 10.52 -1.56 -14.98
C ARG A 120 10.68 -3.08 -14.83
N THR A 121 9.67 -3.86 -15.22
CA THR A 121 9.78 -5.33 -15.24
C THR A 121 10.88 -5.80 -16.20
N SER A 122 11.00 -5.19 -17.38
CA SER A 122 12.08 -5.51 -18.31
C SER A 122 13.48 -5.15 -17.79
N LEU A 123 13.62 -4.02 -17.08
CA LEU A 123 14.88 -3.60 -16.47
C LEU A 123 15.32 -4.58 -15.37
N TRP A 124 14.39 -5.08 -14.56
CA TRP A 124 14.67 -6.15 -13.60
C TRP A 124 15.09 -7.46 -14.27
N GLU A 125 14.40 -7.86 -15.34
CA GLU A 125 14.73 -9.08 -16.10
C GLU A 125 16.11 -9.01 -16.77
N GLN A 126 16.51 -7.83 -17.26
CA GLN A 126 17.78 -7.62 -17.95
C GLN A 126 18.94 -7.31 -17.00
N GLY A 127 18.66 -6.93 -15.76
CA GLY A 127 19.65 -6.56 -14.74
C GLY A 127 20.04 -5.09 -14.73
N GLY A 128 19.25 -4.23 -15.37
CA GLY A 128 19.47 -2.78 -15.43
C GLY A 128 19.16 -2.02 -14.13
N MET A 129 18.47 -2.65 -13.17
CA MET A 129 18.11 -2.02 -11.89
C MET A 129 19.24 -2.10 -10.84
N ARG A 130 19.92 -3.24 -10.73
CA ARG A 130 20.97 -3.52 -9.73
C ARG A 130 22.28 -3.98 -10.37
N GLY A 131 22.80 -3.19 -11.31
CA GLY A 131 24.17 -3.38 -11.84
C GLY A 131 24.48 -4.79 -12.35
N GLY A 132 23.49 -5.50 -12.93
CA GLY A 132 23.63 -6.83 -13.50
C GLY A 132 22.84 -7.94 -12.81
N GLU A 133 22.26 -7.72 -11.62
CA GLU A 133 21.41 -8.72 -10.95
C GLU A 133 20.06 -8.86 -11.67
N ARG A 134 19.79 -10.05 -12.23
CA ARG A 134 18.57 -10.34 -13.00
C ARG A 134 17.52 -11.00 -12.12
N THR A 135 16.36 -10.37 -12.02
CA THR A 135 15.23 -10.88 -11.26
C THR A 135 13.97 -10.87 -12.12
N GLY A 136 13.29 -12.02 -12.20
CA GLY A 136 12.04 -12.14 -12.93
C GLY A 136 10.88 -11.56 -12.14
N LEU A 137 10.71 -10.24 -12.12
CA LEU A 137 9.69 -9.61 -11.27
C LEU A 137 8.28 -10.18 -11.54
N LYS A 138 7.93 -10.50 -12.79
CA LYS A 138 6.61 -11.06 -13.17
C LYS A 138 6.28 -12.42 -12.55
N SER A 139 7.28 -13.19 -12.10
CA SER A 139 7.03 -14.48 -11.45
C SER A 139 6.70 -14.36 -9.97
N HIS A 140 6.91 -13.18 -9.38
CA HIS A 140 6.53 -12.94 -7.99
C HIS A 140 5.01 -12.95 -7.83
N GLN A 141 4.58 -13.42 -6.66
CA GLN A 141 3.19 -13.58 -6.34
C GLN A 141 2.44 -12.23 -6.31
N GLY A 142 1.25 -12.20 -6.91
CA GLY A 142 0.40 -11.00 -6.96
C GLY A 142 0.74 -10.01 -8.08
N MET A 143 1.79 -10.25 -8.86
CA MET A 143 2.15 -9.43 -10.03
C MET A 143 1.16 -9.54 -11.18
N ASP A 144 0.56 -10.72 -11.33
CA ASP A 144 -0.57 -10.99 -12.21
C ASP A 144 -1.76 -10.07 -11.89
N ARG A 145 -2.11 -9.93 -10.61
CA ARG A 145 -3.18 -9.04 -10.16
C ARG A 145 -2.85 -7.57 -10.36
N ILE A 146 -1.59 -7.17 -10.14
CA ILE A 146 -1.14 -5.81 -10.40
C ILE A 146 -1.25 -5.50 -11.90
N ALA A 147 -0.76 -6.40 -12.77
CA ALA A 147 -0.85 -6.24 -14.21
C ALA A 147 -2.31 -6.15 -14.68
N GLU A 148 -3.19 -7.03 -14.18
CA GLU A 148 -4.61 -7.00 -14.54
C GLU A 148 -5.28 -5.71 -14.06
N SER A 149 -5.00 -5.26 -12.83
CA SER A 149 -5.54 -3.99 -12.30
C SER A 149 -5.11 -2.77 -13.14
N LEU A 150 -3.86 -2.73 -13.61
CA LEU A 150 -3.37 -1.68 -14.51
C LEU A 150 -4.06 -1.75 -15.88
N ARG A 151 -4.23 -2.96 -16.43
CA ARG A 151 -4.96 -3.18 -17.69
C ARG A 151 -6.43 -2.79 -17.57
N ASP A 152 -7.05 -3.09 -16.44
CA ASP A 152 -8.43 -2.77 -16.16
C ASP A 152 -8.63 -1.25 -16.05
N SER A 153 -7.68 -0.55 -15.41
CA SER A 153 -7.67 0.91 -15.38
C SER A 153 -7.55 1.52 -16.78
N ARG A 154 -6.73 0.95 -17.66
CA ARG A 154 -6.66 1.36 -19.07
C ARG A 154 -7.99 1.13 -19.80
N ARG A 155 -8.61 -0.04 -19.61
CA ARG A 155 -9.92 -0.36 -20.19
C ARG A 155 -11.00 0.61 -19.73
N ASN A 156 -11.06 0.92 -18.44
CA ASN A 156 -12.02 1.85 -17.85
C ASN A 156 -11.84 3.28 -18.39
N ASN A 157 -10.60 3.74 -18.55
CA ASN A 157 -10.33 5.02 -19.17
C ASN A 157 -10.64 5.02 -20.68
N GLY A 158 -10.34 3.94 -21.39
CA GLY A 158 -10.72 3.77 -22.80
C GLY A 158 -12.23 3.80 -23.02
N PHE A 159 -13.01 3.17 -22.12
CA PHE A 159 -14.47 3.24 -22.16
C PHE A 159 -14.99 4.66 -21.92
N SER A 160 -14.36 5.41 -21.01
CA SER A 160 -14.69 6.82 -20.76
C SER A 160 -14.46 7.68 -22.01
N VAL A 161 -13.38 7.44 -22.75
CA VAL A 161 -13.07 8.11 -24.02
C VAL A 161 -14.10 7.78 -25.07
N LEU A 162 -14.46 6.51 -25.21
CA LEU A 162 -15.46 6.08 -26.18
C LEU A 162 -16.80 6.75 -25.92
N ILE A 163 -17.26 6.79 -24.66
CA ILE A 163 -18.49 7.51 -24.30
C ILE A 163 -18.36 9.00 -24.63
N GLY A 164 -17.24 9.63 -24.30
CA GLY A 164 -16.98 11.05 -24.60
C GLY A 164 -17.01 11.36 -26.10
N ILE A 165 -16.39 10.51 -26.93
CA ILE A 165 -16.40 10.65 -28.39
C ILE A 165 -17.83 10.53 -28.92
N VAL A 166 -18.60 9.53 -28.50
CA VAL A 166 -19.99 9.36 -28.95
C VAL A 166 -20.83 10.57 -28.53
N THR A 167 -20.67 11.06 -27.29
CA THR A 167 -21.36 12.25 -26.79
C THR A 167 -21.05 13.46 -27.68
N PHE A 168 -19.77 13.70 -27.96
CA PHE A 168 -19.34 14.83 -28.77
C PHE A 168 -19.83 14.75 -30.22
N LEU A 169 -19.72 13.58 -30.86
CA LEU A 169 -20.21 13.37 -32.23
C LEU A 169 -21.71 13.66 -32.35
N MET A 170 -22.50 13.25 -31.36
CA MET A 170 -23.95 13.47 -31.35
C MET A 170 -24.33 14.92 -31.07
N LEU A 171 -23.60 15.61 -30.20
CA LEU A 171 -23.74 17.06 -29.99
C LEU A 171 -23.39 17.85 -31.27
N PHE A 172 -22.29 17.49 -31.93
CA PHE A 172 -21.87 18.11 -33.18
C PHE A 172 -22.90 17.89 -34.30
N PHE A 173 -23.41 16.66 -34.43
CA PHE A 173 -24.46 16.32 -35.39
C PHE A 173 -25.76 17.10 -35.14
N SER A 174 -26.19 17.18 -33.88
CA SER A 174 -27.37 17.97 -33.50
C SER A 174 -27.18 19.47 -33.78
N SER A 175 -25.99 20.00 -33.53
CA SER A 175 -25.64 21.39 -33.82
C SER A 175 -25.73 21.78 -35.29
N GLY A 176 -25.53 20.83 -36.22
CA GLY A 176 -25.66 21.05 -37.66
C GLY A 176 -27.09 20.86 -38.20
N SER A 177 -28.04 20.46 -37.35
CA SER A 177 -29.41 20.14 -37.75
C SER A 177 -30.37 21.30 -37.48
N SER A 178 -31.46 21.37 -38.25
CA SER A 178 -32.53 22.35 -38.00
C SER A 178 -33.17 22.13 -36.64
N TYR A 179 -33.49 23.22 -35.94
CA TYR A 179 -34.17 23.17 -34.64
C TYR A 179 -35.50 22.42 -34.75
N GLU A 180 -35.82 21.66 -33.70
CA GLU A 180 -37.02 20.81 -33.60
C GLU A 180 -37.11 19.64 -34.60
N SER A 181 -36.12 19.47 -35.47
CA SER A 181 -36.08 18.32 -36.36
C SER A 181 -35.91 17.00 -35.59
N LEU A 182 -36.36 15.90 -36.21
CA LEU A 182 -36.13 14.56 -35.66
C LEU A 182 -34.64 14.30 -35.44
N ALA A 183 -33.78 14.73 -36.36
CA ALA A 183 -32.33 14.59 -36.27
C ALA A 183 -31.74 15.35 -35.07
N TYR A 184 -32.17 16.60 -34.86
CA TYR A 184 -31.77 17.43 -33.71
C TYR A 184 -32.12 16.73 -32.39
N ASN A 185 -33.38 16.30 -32.24
CA ASN A 185 -33.87 15.66 -31.01
C ASN A 185 -33.24 14.30 -30.75
N LEU A 186 -33.05 13.46 -31.79
CA LEU A 186 -32.38 12.16 -31.65
C LEU A 186 -30.90 12.32 -31.26
N GLY A 187 -30.19 13.26 -31.88
CA GLY A 187 -28.80 13.57 -31.52
C GLY A 187 -28.67 13.99 -30.06
N LEU A 188 -29.56 14.88 -29.59
CA LEU A 188 -29.57 15.29 -28.18
C LEU A 188 -29.96 14.16 -27.23
N LEU A 189 -30.88 13.27 -27.61
CA LEU A 189 -31.25 12.12 -26.79
C LEU A 189 -30.07 11.15 -26.58
N VAL A 190 -29.32 10.85 -27.65
CA VAL A 190 -28.11 10.02 -27.54
C VAL A 190 -27.03 10.74 -26.73
N ALA A 191 -26.81 12.04 -26.96
CA ALA A 191 -25.87 12.83 -26.16
C ALA A 191 -26.26 12.87 -24.67
N MET A 192 -27.55 13.01 -24.37
CA MET A 192 -28.10 13.00 -23.03
C MET A 192 -27.83 11.66 -22.31
N THR A 193 -28.16 10.54 -22.95
CA THR A 193 -27.95 9.19 -22.38
C THR A 193 -26.48 8.86 -22.18
N THR A 194 -25.62 9.18 -23.16
CA THR A 194 -24.18 8.98 -23.05
C THR A 194 -23.52 9.90 -22.01
N SER A 195 -24.03 11.12 -21.81
CA SER A 195 -23.58 12.01 -20.74
C SER A 195 -23.88 11.48 -19.34
N LEU A 196 -25.07 10.89 -19.13
CA LEU A 196 -25.38 10.19 -17.88
C LEU A 196 -24.51 8.94 -17.69
N ALA A 197 -24.31 8.15 -18.75
CA ALA A 197 -23.42 7.00 -18.70
C ALA A 197 -21.99 7.41 -18.32
N PHE A 198 -21.49 8.54 -18.85
CA PHE A 198 -20.20 9.10 -18.47
C PHE A 198 -20.16 9.49 -16.99
N MET A 199 -21.20 10.16 -16.48
CA MET A 199 -21.31 10.53 -15.07
C MET A 199 -21.26 9.28 -14.17
N PHE A 200 -22.11 8.28 -14.43
CA PHE A 200 -22.15 7.05 -13.63
C PHE A 200 -20.84 6.28 -13.72
N HIS A 201 -20.29 6.11 -14.93
CA HIS A 201 -19.00 5.47 -15.12
C HIS A 201 -17.89 6.20 -14.38
N SER A 202 -17.89 7.54 -14.41
CA SER A 202 -16.95 8.34 -13.64
C SER A 202 -17.10 8.11 -12.13
N ILE A 203 -18.33 8.00 -11.61
CA ILE A 203 -18.59 7.76 -10.17
C ILE A 203 -18.10 6.37 -9.77
N PHE A 204 -18.39 5.34 -10.56
CA PHE A 204 -18.00 3.97 -10.25
C PHE A 204 -16.50 3.70 -10.42
N THR A 205 -15.78 4.55 -11.16
CA THR A 205 -14.33 4.40 -11.37
C THR A 205 -13.48 5.34 -10.52
N GLN A 206 -14.07 6.15 -9.63
CA GLN A 206 -13.33 7.13 -8.81
C GLN A 206 -12.23 6.48 -7.97
N ASP A 207 -12.49 5.32 -7.37
CA ASP A 207 -11.52 4.62 -6.51
C ASP A 207 -10.24 4.22 -7.25
N SER A 208 -10.36 3.91 -8.54
CA SER A 208 -9.21 3.59 -9.38
C SER A 208 -8.32 4.82 -9.64
N MET A 209 -8.88 6.03 -9.61
CA MET A 209 -8.15 7.27 -9.84
C MET A 209 -7.20 7.60 -8.68
N PHE A 210 -7.61 7.27 -7.46
CA PHE A 210 -6.77 7.45 -6.27
C PHE A 210 -5.50 6.61 -6.31
N ARG A 211 -5.48 5.50 -7.08
CA ARG A 211 -4.33 4.60 -7.24
C ARG A 211 -3.15 5.23 -7.99
N PHE A 212 -3.38 6.32 -8.71
CA PHE A 212 -2.35 6.95 -9.52
C PHE A 212 -1.49 7.96 -8.75
N GLY A 213 -0.30 8.22 -9.32
CA GLY A 213 0.61 9.28 -8.88
C GLY A 213 1.38 8.97 -7.61
N ASP A 214 1.37 7.71 -7.19
CA ASP A 214 2.01 7.25 -5.96
C ASP A 214 3.50 7.01 -6.18
N ASP A 215 4.34 7.37 -5.20
CA ASP A 215 5.79 7.15 -5.24
C ASP A 215 6.12 5.66 -5.07
N PHE A 216 5.28 4.89 -4.36
CA PHE A 216 5.29 3.43 -4.42
C PHE A 216 4.24 2.96 -5.42
N PRO A 217 4.61 2.61 -6.67
CA PRO A 217 3.68 2.51 -7.79
C PRO A 217 2.65 1.39 -7.64
N TYR A 218 3.00 0.28 -6.97
CA TYR A 218 2.15 -0.91 -6.90
C TYR A 218 1.58 -1.18 -5.51
N LEU A 219 2.06 -0.49 -4.48
CA LEU A 219 1.70 -0.75 -3.09
C LEU A 219 0.18 -0.70 -2.84
N MET A 220 -0.53 0.30 -3.38
CA MET A 220 -1.98 0.41 -3.21
C MET A 220 -2.80 -0.55 -4.08
N ILE A 221 -2.17 -1.15 -5.09
CA ILE A 221 -2.79 -2.12 -6.00
C ILE A 221 -2.57 -3.54 -5.49
N HIS A 222 -1.45 -3.78 -4.82
CA HIS A 222 -1.08 -5.07 -4.30
C HIS A 222 -2.00 -5.49 -3.15
N ALA A 223 -2.47 -6.72 -3.22
CA ALA A 223 -3.23 -7.36 -2.16
C ALA A 223 -2.57 -8.71 -1.90
N PRO A 224 -2.11 -9.00 -0.66
CA PRO A 224 -1.46 -10.27 -0.36
C PRO A 224 -2.41 -11.43 -0.62
N THR A 225 -1.88 -12.48 -1.24
CA THR A 225 -2.63 -13.71 -1.55
C THR A 225 -2.27 -14.88 -0.64
N GLN A 226 -1.10 -14.84 -0.02
CA GLN A 226 -0.67 -15.79 0.99
C GLN A 226 -0.09 -15.03 2.17
N HIS A 227 -0.20 -15.64 3.34
CA HIS A 227 0.45 -15.16 4.55
C HIS A 227 0.84 -16.33 5.45
N PRO A 228 1.90 -16.18 6.28
CA PRO A 228 2.23 -17.18 7.26
C PRO A 228 1.10 -17.29 8.30
N THR A 229 0.78 -18.52 8.73
CA THR A 229 -0.15 -18.74 9.84
C THR A 229 0.46 -18.33 11.17
N GLN A 230 1.76 -18.52 11.33
CA GLN A 230 2.54 -18.11 12.48
C GLN A 230 3.67 -17.21 11.97
N PRO A 231 3.54 -15.88 12.07
CA PRO A 231 4.65 -14.98 11.78
C PRO A 231 5.76 -15.17 12.82
N ASP A 232 7.01 -15.15 12.36
CA ASP A 232 8.21 -15.14 13.21
C ASP A 232 8.35 -13.79 13.92
N THR A 233 7.94 -12.71 13.24
CA THR A 233 7.97 -11.35 13.77
C THR A 233 6.63 -10.66 13.59
N VAL A 234 6.15 -10.03 14.65
CA VAL A 234 4.76 -9.58 14.72
C VAL A 234 4.48 -8.44 13.74
N MET A 235 5.30 -7.39 13.73
CA MET A 235 5.13 -6.28 12.80
C MET A 235 5.83 -6.55 11.48
N GLY A 236 7.08 -7.03 11.51
CA GLY A 236 7.92 -7.19 10.32
C GLY A 236 7.32 -8.11 9.26
N ASP A 237 6.83 -9.29 9.64
CA ASP A 237 6.30 -10.23 8.64
C ASP A 237 4.97 -9.76 8.06
N ILE A 238 4.15 -9.09 8.89
CA ILE A 238 2.88 -8.51 8.44
C ILE A 238 3.16 -7.35 7.49
N ILE A 239 4.12 -6.48 7.82
CA ILE A 239 4.58 -5.41 6.93
C ILE A 239 5.06 -5.99 5.61
N LYS A 240 6.01 -6.93 5.64
CA LYS A 240 6.56 -7.58 4.44
C LYS A 240 5.48 -8.22 3.57
N THR A 241 4.50 -8.89 4.18
CA THR A 241 3.40 -9.54 3.46
C THR A 241 2.59 -8.54 2.65
N HIS A 242 2.46 -7.28 3.10
CA HIS A 242 1.68 -6.26 2.40
C HIS A 242 2.52 -5.36 1.48
N LEU A 243 3.82 -5.63 1.33
CA LEU A 243 4.65 -4.95 0.33
C LEU A 243 4.44 -5.59 -1.04
N ASP A 244 4.35 -4.76 -2.07
CA ASP A 244 4.39 -5.27 -3.44
C ASP A 244 5.78 -5.83 -3.77
N PRO A 245 5.90 -6.78 -4.71
CA PRO A 245 7.16 -7.46 -4.99
C PRO A 245 8.31 -6.56 -5.40
N ASP A 246 8.02 -5.40 -6.00
CA ASP A 246 9.03 -4.44 -6.42
C ASP A 246 9.56 -3.67 -5.20
N THR A 247 8.65 -3.12 -4.38
CA THR A 247 9.00 -2.49 -3.10
C THR A 247 9.67 -3.46 -2.12
N LEU A 248 9.37 -4.76 -2.19
CA LEU A 248 10.00 -5.80 -1.37
C LEU A 248 11.51 -5.95 -1.70
N LEU A 249 11.90 -5.78 -2.96
CA LEU A 249 13.32 -5.82 -3.34
C LEU A 249 14.07 -4.67 -2.69
N ASP A 250 13.56 -3.45 -2.83
CA ASP A 250 14.13 -2.26 -2.18
C ASP A 250 14.18 -2.45 -0.65
N TRP A 251 13.17 -3.13 -0.09
CA TRP A 251 13.08 -3.39 1.35
C TRP A 251 14.22 -4.28 1.82
N ASP A 252 14.57 -5.32 1.05
CA ASP A 252 15.68 -6.21 1.38
C ASP A 252 17.03 -5.46 1.41
N ASP A 253 17.25 -4.49 0.52
CA ASP A 253 18.43 -3.62 0.58
C ASP A 253 18.44 -2.78 1.85
N TRP A 254 17.30 -2.21 2.21
CA TRP A 254 17.16 -1.44 3.44
C TRP A 254 17.37 -2.30 4.71
N GLU A 255 16.94 -3.56 4.71
CA GLU A 255 17.22 -4.49 5.80
C GLU A 255 18.71 -4.74 5.99
N ILE A 256 19.47 -4.83 4.90
CA ILE A 256 20.94 -4.95 4.93
C ILE A 256 21.56 -3.67 5.50
N MET A 257 21.11 -2.49 5.06
CA MET A 257 21.57 -1.20 5.60
C MET A 257 21.31 -1.09 7.11
N LEU A 258 20.10 -1.43 7.56
CA LEU A 258 19.73 -1.42 8.98
C LEU A 258 20.59 -2.40 9.78
N ARG A 259 20.84 -3.60 9.27
CA ARG A 259 21.69 -4.61 9.93
C ARG A 259 23.12 -4.09 10.15
N ASN A 260 23.67 -3.36 9.19
CA ASN A 260 25.01 -2.78 9.26
C ASN A 260 25.09 -1.57 10.20
N ALA A 261 23.96 -0.91 10.45
CA ALA A 261 23.84 0.25 11.35
C ALA A 261 23.75 -0.11 12.85
N LEU A 262 23.55 -1.39 13.18
CA LEU A 262 23.38 -1.84 14.56
C LEU A 262 24.66 -1.69 15.40
N LYS A 263 24.48 -1.43 16.70
CA LYS A 263 25.56 -1.53 17.69
C LYS A 263 25.99 -3.00 17.88
N PRO A 264 27.24 -3.26 18.31
CA PRO A 264 27.72 -4.62 18.56
C PRO A 264 26.82 -5.39 19.54
N ARG A 265 26.64 -6.70 19.30
CA ARG A 265 25.83 -7.63 20.11
C ARG A 265 24.31 -7.37 20.14
N GLN A 266 23.80 -6.43 19.35
CA GLN A 266 22.35 -6.25 19.19
C GLN A 266 21.76 -7.30 18.25
N ASN A 267 20.57 -7.80 18.60
CA ASN A 267 19.82 -8.68 17.72
C ASN A 267 19.04 -7.84 16.69
N TYR A 268 19.29 -8.12 15.41
CA TYR A 268 18.62 -7.44 14.30
C TYR A 268 17.10 -7.53 14.36
N VAL A 269 16.56 -8.72 14.61
CA VAL A 269 15.11 -8.95 14.60
C VAL A 269 14.43 -8.10 15.68
N ILE A 270 14.99 -8.11 16.90
CA ILE A 270 14.46 -7.33 18.03
C ILE A 270 14.55 -5.85 17.74
N THR A 271 15.68 -5.39 17.19
CA THR A 271 15.89 -3.98 16.90
C THR A 271 14.93 -3.49 15.81
N ARG A 272 14.70 -4.29 14.78
CA ARG A 272 13.75 -3.98 13.71
C ARG A 272 12.32 -3.88 14.23
N GLU A 273 11.88 -4.82 15.07
CA GLU A 273 10.54 -4.77 15.70
C GLU A 273 10.41 -3.55 16.63
N ARG A 274 11.44 -3.26 17.43
CA ARG A 274 11.49 -2.07 18.29
C ARG A 274 11.42 -0.79 17.45
N LEU A 275 12.16 -0.71 16.35
CA LEU A 275 12.12 0.43 15.41
C LEU A 275 10.70 0.65 14.88
N PHE A 276 10.03 -0.39 14.38
CA PHE A 276 8.66 -0.25 13.88
C PHE A 276 7.69 0.17 14.96
N TYR A 277 7.85 -0.36 16.17
CA TYR A 277 7.03 0.02 17.31
C TYR A 277 7.23 1.50 17.70
N ILE A 278 8.47 1.98 17.77
CA ILE A 278 8.80 3.39 18.05
C ILE A 278 8.23 4.29 16.97
N LEU A 279 8.46 4.00 15.69
CA LEU A 279 7.94 4.79 14.58
C LEU A 279 6.42 4.84 14.58
N TYR A 280 5.77 3.75 14.96
CA TYR A 280 4.33 3.66 15.10
C TYR A 280 3.81 4.55 16.25
N LEU A 281 4.42 4.46 17.44
CA LEU A 281 4.05 5.28 18.59
C LEU A 281 4.30 6.78 18.36
N GLN A 282 5.41 7.12 17.71
CA GLN A 282 5.75 8.50 17.36
C GLN A 282 4.70 9.07 16.39
N HIS A 283 4.28 8.29 15.39
CA HIS A 283 3.21 8.70 14.50
C HIS A 283 1.88 8.92 15.23
N GLN A 284 1.57 8.09 16.24
CA GLN A 284 0.38 8.26 17.08
C GLN A 284 0.46 9.48 18.02
N GLY A 285 1.60 10.15 18.12
CA GLY A 285 1.83 11.25 19.05
C GLY A 285 1.93 10.80 20.51
N ILE A 286 2.24 9.52 20.75
CA ILE A 286 2.43 8.97 22.11
C ILE A 286 3.81 9.32 22.65
N ILE A 287 4.81 9.39 21.76
CA ILE A 287 6.19 9.81 22.07
C ILE A 287 6.62 10.93 21.12
N SER A 288 7.51 11.81 21.59
CA SER A 288 8.10 12.88 20.76
C SER A 288 9.15 12.34 19.79
N MET A 289 9.59 13.18 18.83
CA MET A 289 10.66 12.80 17.91
C MET A 289 12.00 12.65 18.65
N GLU A 290 12.28 13.54 19.60
CA GLU A 290 13.48 13.51 20.43
C GLU A 290 13.53 12.23 21.27
N GLU A 291 12.41 11.88 21.90
CA GLU A 291 12.27 10.62 22.65
C GLU A 291 12.50 9.41 21.75
N ALA A 292 11.91 9.41 20.55
CA ALA A 292 12.10 8.32 19.59
C ALA A 292 13.56 8.17 19.14
N LEU A 293 14.28 9.29 18.93
CA LEU A 293 15.70 9.26 18.56
C LEU A 293 16.57 8.71 19.69
N VAL A 294 16.38 9.18 20.93
CA VAL A 294 17.10 8.67 22.11
C VAL A 294 16.92 7.16 22.25
N GLU A 295 15.70 6.68 22.07
CA GLU A 295 15.36 5.26 22.15
C GLU A 295 16.00 4.42 21.04
N LEU A 296 16.06 4.96 19.81
CA LEU A 296 16.72 4.28 18.69
C LEU A 296 18.25 4.26 18.84
N GLU A 297 18.83 5.30 19.43
CA GLU A 297 20.26 5.35 19.75
C GLU A 297 20.69 4.25 20.73
N LEU A 298 19.78 3.63 21.50
CA LEU A 298 20.13 2.49 22.36
C LEU A 298 20.59 1.27 21.54
N SER A 299 20.02 1.04 20.36
CA SER A 299 20.29 -0.14 19.53
C SER A 299 21.03 0.16 18.23
N ILE A 300 20.87 1.36 17.67
CA ILE A 300 21.45 1.81 16.40
C ILE A 300 22.58 2.81 16.70
N LYS A 301 23.65 2.81 15.89
CA LYS A 301 24.73 3.80 16.05
C LYS A 301 24.22 5.20 15.69
N PRO A 302 24.47 6.25 16.50
CA PRO A 302 23.89 7.59 16.27
C PRO A 302 24.23 8.21 14.91
N ASP A 303 25.45 8.00 14.43
CA ASP A 303 25.93 8.40 13.10
C ASP A 303 25.13 7.72 11.98
N LYS A 304 24.76 6.45 12.16
CA LYS A 304 24.03 5.67 11.17
C LYS A 304 22.52 5.89 11.17
N ILE A 305 21.94 6.43 12.24
CA ILE A 305 20.51 6.81 12.24
C ILE A 305 20.21 7.82 11.14
N LYS A 306 21.10 8.81 10.97
CA LYS A 306 20.96 9.81 9.90
C LYS A 306 20.98 9.18 8.52
N GLU A 307 21.95 8.28 8.30
CA GLU A 307 22.14 7.59 7.02
C GLU A 307 21.03 6.58 6.67
N VAL A 308 20.34 6.00 7.67
CA VAL A 308 19.33 4.95 7.43
C VAL A 308 17.90 5.47 7.48
N LEU A 309 17.64 6.56 8.23
CA LEU A 309 16.28 7.01 8.51
C LEU A 309 16.01 8.49 8.18
N LEU A 310 17.02 9.36 8.23
CA LEU A 310 16.79 10.82 8.16
C LEU A 310 17.19 11.46 6.81
N ASP A 311 17.71 10.69 5.87
CA ASP A 311 17.96 11.15 4.51
C ASP A 311 16.66 11.11 3.67
N GLN A 312 16.32 12.24 3.05
CA GLN A 312 15.10 12.39 2.25
C GLN A 312 15.14 11.61 0.94
N ASP A 313 16.34 11.40 0.38
CA ASP A 313 16.53 10.77 -0.92
C ASP A 313 16.44 9.23 -0.84
N LEU A 314 16.45 8.66 0.37
CA LEU A 314 16.28 7.22 0.58
C LEU A 314 14.90 6.74 0.13
N VAL A 315 14.87 5.54 -0.46
CA VAL A 315 13.62 4.82 -0.77
C VAL A 315 12.82 4.54 0.51
N PHE A 316 13.50 4.21 1.61
CA PHE A 316 12.89 4.05 2.94
C PHE A 316 13.54 4.99 3.95
N ASN A 317 12.95 6.16 4.09
CA ASN A 317 13.24 7.11 5.16
C ASN A 317 12.18 6.99 6.28
N TRP A 318 12.32 7.80 7.34
CA TRP A 318 11.43 7.83 8.50
C TRP A 318 9.93 7.82 8.13
N THR A 319 9.50 8.76 7.29
CA THR A 319 8.08 8.93 6.94
C THR A 319 7.61 7.84 5.99
N LYS A 320 8.46 7.36 5.08
CA LYS A 320 8.13 6.24 4.18
C LYS A 320 8.00 4.91 4.93
N ILE A 321 8.82 4.66 5.96
CA ILE A 321 8.65 3.49 6.83
C ILE A 321 7.36 3.61 7.64
N GLN A 322 7.07 4.79 8.22
CA GLN A 322 5.78 5.03 8.88
C GLN A 322 4.60 4.79 7.93
N ARG A 323 4.70 5.24 6.69
CA ARG A 323 3.70 4.98 5.67
C ARG A 323 3.47 3.49 5.44
N ILE A 324 4.52 2.67 5.35
CA ILE A 324 4.37 1.23 5.19
C ILE A 324 3.70 0.59 6.42
N ILE A 325 4.09 1.00 7.62
CA ILE A 325 3.46 0.54 8.87
C ILE A 325 1.96 0.88 8.85
N LEU A 326 1.60 2.11 8.48
CA LEU A 326 0.21 2.55 8.38
C LEU A 326 -0.54 1.87 7.24
N HIS A 327 0.14 1.55 6.14
CA HIS A 327 -0.42 0.77 5.05
C HIS A 327 -0.78 -0.64 5.52
N ALA A 328 0.14 -1.32 6.21
CA ALA A 328 -0.14 -2.61 6.85
C ALA A 328 -1.27 -2.51 7.89
N LYS A 329 -1.35 -1.41 8.65
CA LYS A 329 -2.47 -1.14 9.57
C LYS A 329 -3.81 -0.95 8.88
N ALA A 330 -3.83 -0.31 7.71
CA ALA A 330 -5.05 -0.16 6.93
C ALA A 330 -5.58 -1.51 6.43
N TRP A 331 -4.68 -2.42 6.05
CA TRP A 331 -5.04 -3.78 5.67
C TRP A 331 -5.44 -4.67 6.85
N GLN A 332 -4.65 -4.67 7.92
CA GLN A 332 -4.83 -5.55 9.09
C GLN A 332 -4.92 -4.74 10.40
N PRO A 333 -5.99 -3.96 10.62
CA PRO A 333 -6.14 -3.13 11.82
C PRO A 333 -6.20 -3.93 13.13
N GLN A 334 -6.57 -5.21 13.06
CA GLN A 334 -6.74 -6.12 14.19
C GLN A 334 -5.42 -6.38 14.91
N LEU A 335 -4.33 -6.50 14.16
CA LEU A 335 -2.99 -6.64 14.71
C LEU A 335 -2.63 -5.43 15.56
N PHE A 336 -2.79 -4.24 15.00
CA PHE A 336 -2.47 -2.99 15.69
C PHE A 336 -3.36 -2.78 16.91
N GLN A 337 -4.62 -3.26 16.90
CA GLN A 337 -5.46 -3.30 18.10
C GLN A 337 -4.92 -4.22 19.21
N LEU A 338 -4.22 -5.31 18.88
CA LEU A 338 -3.56 -6.16 19.87
C LEU A 338 -2.31 -5.48 20.44
N ILE A 339 -1.54 -4.82 19.58
CA ILE A 339 -0.35 -4.06 19.98
C ILE A 339 -0.75 -2.88 20.88
N ASP A 340 -1.76 -2.09 20.48
CA ASP A 340 -2.30 -0.98 21.27
C ASP A 340 -2.85 -1.47 22.63
N ARG A 341 -3.52 -2.63 22.66
CA ARG A 341 -3.98 -3.23 23.91
C ARG A 341 -2.84 -3.71 24.80
N LEU A 342 -1.81 -4.33 24.23
CA LEU A 342 -0.61 -4.72 24.98
C LEU A 342 0.08 -3.50 25.59
N HIS A 343 0.28 -2.44 24.81
CA HIS A 343 0.83 -1.17 25.29
C HIS A 343 0.03 -0.64 26.49
N ASN A 344 -1.29 -0.53 26.34
CA ASN A 344 -2.17 -0.03 27.38
C ASN A 344 -2.23 -0.94 28.61
N ASP A 345 -2.22 -2.26 28.42
CA ASP A 345 -2.22 -3.23 29.51
C ASP A 345 -0.93 -3.13 30.35
N LEU A 346 0.23 -2.89 29.71
CA LEU A 346 1.53 -2.68 30.37
C LEU A 346 1.57 -1.34 31.10
N ASN A 347 1.13 -0.28 30.43
CA ASN A 347 1.11 1.08 30.99
C ASN A 347 0.20 1.17 32.22
N ARG A 348 -1.01 0.59 32.14
CA ARG A 348 -1.98 0.62 33.25
C ARG A 348 -1.76 -0.46 34.31
N GLY A 349 -0.88 -1.42 34.05
CA GLY A 349 -0.63 -2.57 34.93
C GLY A 349 -1.89 -3.41 35.15
N LYS A 350 -2.51 -3.92 34.07
CA LYS A 350 -3.70 -4.77 34.17
C LYS A 350 -3.38 -6.09 34.90
N SER A 351 -4.35 -6.65 35.61
CA SER A 351 -4.21 -7.93 36.33
C SER A 351 -3.76 -9.09 35.42
N ALA A 352 -4.20 -9.10 34.16
CA ALA A 352 -3.77 -10.10 33.17
C ALA A 352 -2.26 -10.06 32.86
N ILE A 353 -1.58 -8.96 33.19
CA ILE A 353 -0.13 -8.83 33.10
C ILE A 353 0.51 -8.98 34.49
N LEU A 354 -0.03 -8.34 35.54
CA LEU A 354 0.63 -8.33 36.86
C LEU A 354 0.42 -9.62 37.67
N ALA A 355 -0.68 -10.34 37.48
CA ALA A 355 -1.09 -11.46 38.33
C ALA A 355 -1.21 -12.80 37.59
N ASP A 356 -1.64 -12.80 36.33
CA ASP A 356 -1.89 -14.04 35.58
C ASP A 356 -0.59 -14.65 35.00
N ASP A 357 -0.49 -15.98 35.03
CA ASP A 357 0.59 -16.73 34.37
C ASP A 357 0.46 -16.71 32.83
N TRP A 358 -0.74 -16.44 32.31
CA TRP A 358 -1.05 -16.52 30.89
C TRP A 358 -1.87 -15.32 30.41
N ARG A 359 -1.37 -14.64 29.38
CA ARG A 359 -2.10 -13.60 28.64
C ARG A 359 -2.56 -14.15 27.30
N LEU A 360 -3.88 -14.21 27.09
CA LEU A 360 -4.51 -14.58 25.82
C LEU A 360 -5.32 -13.37 25.32
N ASP A 361 -4.93 -12.84 24.17
CA ASP A 361 -5.61 -11.73 23.53
C ASP A 361 -5.99 -12.04 22.08
N LEU A 362 -7.15 -11.53 21.65
CA LEU A 362 -7.78 -11.86 20.37
C LEU A 362 -8.29 -10.61 19.68
N ALA A 363 -8.18 -10.57 18.36
CA ALA A 363 -8.77 -9.55 17.51
C ALA A 363 -9.30 -10.17 16.21
N ILE A 364 -10.50 -9.78 15.79
CA ILE A 364 -11.13 -10.26 14.56
C ILE A 364 -11.66 -9.08 13.75
N GLU A 365 -11.72 -9.24 12.43
CA GLU A 365 -12.39 -8.28 11.55
C GLU A 365 -13.87 -8.14 11.88
N LYS A 366 -14.32 -6.89 12.07
CA LYS A 366 -15.67 -6.55 12.54
C LYS A 366 -16.72 -6.48 11.41
N SER A 367 -16.51 -7.20 10.31
CA SER A 367 -17.41 -7.14 9.15
C SER A 367 -18.46 -8.26 9.18
N LYS A 368 -19.74 -7.89 9.17
CA LYS A 368 -20.84 -8.87 9.02
C LYS A 368 -20.97 -9.39 7.58
N LYS A 369 -20.70 -8.53 6.58
CA LYS A 369 -20.84 -8.85 5.14
C LYS A 369 -19.62 -9.50 4.51
N SER A 370 -18.43 -9.33 5.09
CA SER A 370 -17.25 -9.96 4.53
C SER A 370 -17.36 -11.47 4.75
N GLN A 371 -17.31 -12.23 3.65
CA GLN A 371 -17.32 -13.70 3.69
C GLN A 371 -16.05 -14.23 4.34
N SER A 372 -14.93 -13.53 4.16
CA SER A 372 -13.66 -13.80 4.82
C SER A 372 -13.36 -12.78 5.92
N GLY A 373 -12.59 -13.18 6.92
CA GLY A 373 -12.04 -12.28 7.92
C GLY A 373 -10.76 -12.84 8.50
N HIS A 374 -9.94 -11.98 9.09
CA HIS A 374 -8.69 -12.39 9.72
C HIS A 374 -8.83 -12.40 11.24
N LEU A 375 -8.45 -13.51 11.86
CA LEU A 375 -8.32 -13.67 13.30
C LEU A 375 -6.85 -13.57 13.68
N PHE A 376 -6.55 -12.64 14.60
CA PHE A 376 -5.25 -12.54 15.24
C PHE A 376 -5.34 -13.01 16.68
N ILE A 377 -4.41 -13.87 17.08
CA ILE A 377 -4.30 -14.43 18.42
C ILE A 377 -2.90 -14.11 18.94
N CYS A 378 -2.83 -13.54 20.14
CA CYS A 378 -1.59 -13.29 20.85
C CYS A 378 -1.61 -14.06 22.17
N VAL A 379 -0.60 -14.91 22.39
CA VAL A 379 -0.44 -15.70 23.62
C VAL A 379 0.93 -15.39 24.23
N ASN A 380 0.95 -14.92 25.47
CA ASN A 380 2.19 -14.71 26.22
C ASN A 380 2.23 -15.62 27.46
N ASN A 381 3.35 -16.32 27.62
CA ASN A 381 3.68 -17.11 28.80
C ASN A 381 4.42 -16.24 29.82
N GLN A 382 3.80 -15.99 30.95
CA GLN A 382 4.35 -15.22 32.09
C GLN A 382 4.66 -16.12 33.29
N SER A 383 4.72 -17.44 33.07
CA SER A 383 5.19 -18.42 34.05
C SER A 383 6.72 -18.46 34.10
N LYS A 384 7.29 -19.24 35.02
CA LYS A 384 8.74 -19.31 35.25
C LYS A 384 9.50 -20.18 34.24
N SER A 385 8.81 -20.98 33.42
CA SER A 385 9.44 -21.93 32.49
C SER A 385 8.81 -21.84 31.11
N ASN A 386 9.56 -22.26 30.09
CA ASN A 386 8.98 -22.48 28.77
C ASN A 386 7.96 -23.61 28.87
N GLN A 387 6.82 -23.44 28.21
CA GLN A 387 5.71 -24.40 28.27
C GLN A 387 5.17 -24.65 26.88
N ARG A 388 4.78 -25.91 26.63
CA ARG A 388 4.09 -26.31 25.40
C ARG A 388 2.59 -26.18 25.60
N VAL A 389 1.92 -25.50 24.69
CA VAL A 389 0.48 -25.26 24.76
C VAL A 389 -0.19 -25.56 23.44
N ILE A 390 -1.49 -25.83 23.52
CA ILE A 390 -2.36 -26.11 22.39
C ILE A 390 -3.40 -25.00 22.31
N VAL A 391 -3.53 -24.38 21.14
CA VAL A 391 -4.57 -23.39 20.86
C VAL A 391 -5.59 -24.03 19.93
N ASP A 392 -6.80 -24.19 20.42
CA ASP A 392 -7.95 -24.61 19.63
C ASP A 392 -8.79 -23.40 19.25
N VAL A 393 -9.03 -23.22 17.96
CA VAL A 393 -9.90 -22.19 17.40
C VAL A 393 -11.14 -22.87 16.85
N VAL A 394 -12.29 -22.57 17.45
CA VAL A 394 -13.60 -23.09 17.06
C VAL A 394 -14.37 -21.97 16.37
N VAL A 395 -14.81 -22.23 15.15
CA VAL A 395 -15.55 -21.29 14.30
C VAL A 395 -16.86 -21.94 13.87
N PRO A 396 -17.93 -21.83 14.68
CA PRO A 396 -19.23 -22.39 14.33
C PRO A 396 -19.74 -21.84 13.00
N GLY A 397 -20.08 -22.75 12.07
CA GLY A 397 -20.60 -22.40 10.74
C GLY A 397 -19.62 -21.65 9.83
N GLY A 398 -18.32 -21.68 10.16
CA GLY A 398 -17.26 -21.12 9.32
C GLY A 398 -16.16 -22.13 9.04
N LEU A 399 -15.25 -21.75 8.15
CA LEU A 399 -14.10 -22.53 7.72
C LEU A 399 -12.79 -21.84 8.19
N PRO A 400 -11.87 -22.57 8.83
CA PRO A 400 -12.02 -23.94 9.34
C PRO A 400 -12.95 -24.00 10.58
N GLU A 401 -13.76 -25.05 10.71
CA GLU A 401 -14.68 -25.23 11.85
C GLU A 401 -13.93 -25.44 13.17
N LEU A 402 -12.84 -26.22 13.12
CA LEU A 402 -11.89 -26.40 14.21
C LEU A 402 -10.47 -26.34 13.64
N ARG A 403 -9.63 -25.49 14.23
CA ARG A 403 -8.19 -25.45 13.97
C ARG A 403 -7.43 -25.59 15.27
N THR A 404 -6.68 -26.68 15.40
CA THR A 404 -5.78 -26.93 16.52
C THR A 404 -4.35 -26.66 16.12
N GLN A 405 -3.61 -25.88 16.92
CA GLN A 405 -2.19 -25.63 16.69
C GLN A 405 -1.41 -25.68 18.00
N GLN A 406 -0.22 -26.30 17.96
CA GLN A 406 0.64 -26.50 19.12
C GLN A 406 1.84 -25.55 19.07
N PHE A 407 2.25 -25.01 20.22
CA PHE A 407 3.37 -24.07 20.34
C PHE A 407 4.22 -24.41 21.55
N GLU A 408 5.50 -24.09 21.45
CA GLU A 408 6.36 -23.89 22.61
C GLU A 408 6.53 -22.38 22.84
N ILE A 409 6.03 -21.89 23.97
CA ILE A 409 6.04 -20.46 24.27
C ILE A 409 7.09 -20.17 25.33
N GLN A 410 8.03 -19.29 24.97
CA GLN A 410 9.10 -18.88 25.87
C GLN A 410 8.55 -18.08 27.05
N SER A 411 9.14 -18.30 28.22
CA SER A 411 8.83 -17.50 29.40
C SER A 411 9.26 -16.05 29.18
N SER A 412 8.29 -15.15 29.34
CA SER A 412 8.49 -13.72 29.50
C SER A 412 8.49 -13.38 30.99
N LYS A 413 9.38 -12.46 31.38
CA LYS A 413 9.31 -11.90 32.73
C LYS A 413 7.98 -11.19 32.87
N ARG A 414 7.52 -11.08 34.11
CA ARG A 414 6.30 -10.34 34.48
C ARG A 414 6.68 -9.01 35.12
N PRO A 415 6.05 -7.88 34.77
CA PRO A 415 6.28 -6.64 35.49
C PRO A 415 5.59 -6.71 36.85
N THR A 416 6.21 -6.11 37.86
CA THR A 416 5.69 -6.10 39.24
C THR A 416 4.73 -4.94 39.50
N ALA A 417 4.79 -3.89 38.68
CA ALA A 417 3.98 -2.69 38.78
C ALA A 417 3.63 -2.17 37.37
N PRO A 418 2.66 -1.25 37.25
CA PRO A 418 2.44 -0.49 36.01
C PRO A 418 3.73 0.20 35.54
N LEU A 419 3.97 0.18 34.23
CA LEU A 419 5.20 0.74 33.63
C LEU A 419 4.93 2.13 33.03
N PRO A 420 5.83 3.11 33.20
CA PRO A 420 5.72 4.37 32.48
C PRO A 420 5.89 4.15 30.97
N VAL A 421 5.33 5.05 30.15
CA VAL A 421 5.44 4.96 28.68
C VAL A 421 6.89 5.01 28.23
N ASN A 422 7.65 6.00 28.72
CA ASN A 422 9.07 6.18 28.49
C ASN A 422 9.72 6.66 29.80
N HIS A 423 10.87 6.11 30.17
CA HIS A 423 11.65 6.58 31.32
C HIS A 423 13.15 6.24 31.17
N GLU A 424 14.03 7.23 31.22
CA GLU A 424 15.48 7.07 30.93
C GLU A 424 16.21 6.01 31.77
N THR A 425 15.79 5.80 33.02
CA THR A 425 16.52 4.98 34.00
C THR A 425 15.74 3.78 34.56
N LYS A 426 14.45 3.64 34.21
CA LYS A 426 13.59 2.58 34.74
C LYS A 426 13.06 1.76 33.59
N GLU A 427 12.70 0.51 33.90
CA GLU A 427 11.96 -0.32 32.96
C GLU A 427 10.67 0.39 32.53
N ASP A 428 10.44 0.44 31.22
CA ASP A 428 9.32 1.16 30.61
C ASP A 428 8.55 0.27 29.61
N VAL A 429 7.48 0.82 29.03
CA VAL A 429 6.67 0.07 28.05
C VAL A 429 7.45 -0.18 26.75
N LEU A 430 8.34 0.73 26.34
CA LEU A 430 9.15 0.61 25.12
C LEU A 430 10.13 -0.56 25.17
N ASP A 431 10.68 -0.88 26.34
CA ASP A 431 11.54 -2.03 26.55
C ASP A 431 10.78 -3.34 26.67
N TRP A 432 9.56 -3.30 27.23
CA TRP A 432 8.78 -4.50 27.56
C TRP A 432 7.89 -4.98 26.43
N ALA A 433 7.22 -4.08 25.71
CA ALA A 433 6.28 -4.45 24.66
C ALA A 433 6.94 -5.26 23.52
N PRO A 434 8.09 -4.86 22.95
CA PRO A 434 8.76 -5.65 21.91
C PRO A 434 9.18 -7.04 22.39
N LYS A 435 9.62 -7.16 23.66
CA LYS A 435 9.97 -8.47 24.26
C LYS A 435 8.76 -9.38 24.39
N TYR A 436 7.60 -8.83 24.76
CA TYR A 436 6.34 -9.58 24.80
C TYR A 436 5.90 -10.03 23.41
N LEU A 437 5.99 -9.14 22.41
CA LEU A 437 5.66 -9.46 21.02
C LEU A 437 6.57 -10.56 20.46
N GLN A 438 7.86 -10.53 20.78
CA GLN A 438 8.83 -11.52 20.30
C GLN A 438 8.72 -12.88 21.01
N LYS A 439 8.55 -12.89 22.34
CA LYS A 439 8.53 -14.14 23.13
C LYS A 439 7.16 -14.84 23.11
N GLY A 440 6.11 -14.10 22.80
CA GLY A 440 4.76 -14.63 22.66
C GLY A 440 4.58 -15.44 21.38
N ALA A 441 3.56 -16.30 21.36
CA ALA A 441 3.08 -16.88 20.11
C ALA A 441 2.05 -15.94 19.48
N PHE A 442 2.22 -15.67 18.20
CA PHE A 442 1.28 -14.91 17.39
C PHE A 442 0.70 -15.80 16.30
N LEU A 443 -0.62 -15.74 16.10
CA LEU A 443 -1.29 -16.45 15.02
C LEU A 443 -2.10 -15.50 14.18
N TRP A 444 -2.02 -15.72 12.88
CA TRP A 444 -2.83 -15.08 11.87
C TRP A 444 -3.59 -16.15 11.10
N LEU A 445 -4.89 -16.26 11.38
CA LEU A 445 -5.75 -17.28 10.80
C LEU A 445 -6.77 -16.63 9.87
N PRO A 446 -6.86 -17.05 8.60
CA PRO A 446 -7.95 -16.67 7.74
C PRO A 446 -9.19 -17.50 8.13
N LEU A 447 -10.31 -16.81 8.30
CA LEU A 447 -11.61 -17.39 8.58
C LEU A 447 -12.54 -17.08 7.42
N ALA A 448 -13.41 -18.01 7.06
CA ALA A 448 -14.46 -17.80 6.07
C ALA A 448 -15.81 -18.29 6.59
N TRP A 449 -16.90 -17.70 6.10
CA TRP A 449 -18.27 -18.14 6.34
C TRP A 449 -19.02 -18.17 5.02
N ASP A 450 -20.01 -19.05 4.92
CA ASP A 450 -20.87 -19.15 3.74
C ASP A 450 -21.67 -17.85 3.51
N GLU A 451 -22.03 -17.60 2.26
CA GLU A 451 -22.77 -16.40 1.85
C GLU A 451 -24.12 -16.27 2.57
N ASP A 452 -24.75 -17.42 2.86
CA ASP A 452 -26.07 -17.53 3.49
C ASP A 452 -26.01 -17.54 5.02
N PHE A 453 -24.84 -17.32 5.64
CA PHE A 453 -24.70 -17.34 7.10
C PHE A 453 -25.42 -16.15 7.76
N GLY A 454 -26.70 -16.36 8.06
CA GLY A 454 -27.58 -15.41 8.76
C GLY A 454 -27.39 -15.44 10.27
N GLY A 455 -26.27 -14.95 10.79
CA GLY A 455 -26.01 -14.94 12.24
C GLY A 455 -24.89 -14.01 12.67
N GLN A 456 -24.73 -13.81 13.99
CA GLN A 456 -23.51 -13.25 14.54
C GLN A 456 -22.40 -14.29 14.41
N LYS A 457 -21.25 -13.90 13.83
CA LYS A 457 -20.12 -14.81 13.69
C LYS A 457 -19.41 -14.86 15.04
N VAL A 458 -19.43 -16.03 15.65
CA VAL A 458 -18.80 -16.29 16.94
C VAL A 458 -17.51 -17.06 16.69
N VAL A 459 -16.44 -16.67 17.36
CA VAL A 459 -15.17 -17.40 17.33
C VAL A 459 -14.73 -17.63 18.76
N GLN A 460 -14.49 -18.89 19.10
CA GLN A 460 -13.99 -19.27 20.42
C GLN A 460 -12.55 -19.75 20.28
N VAL A 461 -11.67 -19.20 21.11
CA VAL A 461 -10.29 -19.66 21.23
C VAL A 461 -10.08 -20.24 22.61
N ILE A 462 -9.52 -21.45 22.66
CA ILE A 462 -9.28 -22.21 23.87
C ILE A 462 -7.79 -22.50 23.94
N LEU A 463 -7.14 -21.96 24.97
CA LEU A 463 -5.76 -22.28 25.32
C LEU A 463 -5.77 -23.46 26.28
N LYS A 464 -5.07 -24.52 25.89
CA LYS A 464 -4.90 -25.75 26.67
C LYS A 464 -3.42 -26.01 26.93
N ASP A 465 -3.14 -26.68 28.03
CA ASP A 465 -1.84 -27.28 28.28
C ASP A 465 -1.61 -28.47 27.33
N PHE A 466 -0.38 -28.97 27.23
CA PHE A 466 -0.01 -30.13 26.44
C PHE A 466 -0.78 -31.40 26.85
N GLU A 467 -1.21 -31.50 28.12
CA GLU A 467 -2.06 -32.58 28.63
C GLU A 467 -3.55 -32.42 28.26
N GLY A 468 -3.92 -31.34 27.55
CA GLY A 468 -5.29 -31.06 27.12
C GLY A 468 -6.16 -30.33 28.15
N LYS A 469 -5.61 -30.00 29.33
CA LYS A 469 -6.31 -29.21 30.36
C LYS A 469 -6.49 -27.77 29.89
N ILE A 470 -7.70 -27.24 30.00
CA ILE A 470 -8.01 -25.85 29.63
C ILE A 470 -7.34 -24.89 30.63
N ILE A 471 -6.51 -23.98 30.11
CA ILE A 471 -5.86 -22.91 30.86
C ILE A 471 -6.73 -21.65 30.81
N LYS A 472 -7.13 -21.22 29.61
CA LYS A 472 -7.91 -20.00 29.38
C LYS A 472 -8.78 -20.18 28.14
N SER A 473 -9.99 -19.63 28.14
CA SER A 473 -10.83 -19.58 26.94
C SER A 473 -11.35 -18.16 26.76
N ARG A 474 -11.49 -17.74 25.51
CA ARG A 474 -12.04 -16.43 25.18
C ARG A 474 -12.86 -16.53 23.90
N THR A 475 -14.03 -15.91 23.94
CA THR A 475 -14.95 -15.83 22.81
C THR A 475 -14.98 -14.40 22.29
N ILE A 476 -14.98 -14.24 20.97
CA ILE A 476 -15.13 -12.96 20.30
C ILE A 476 -16.29 -13.05 19.32
N HIS A 477 -17.04 -11.96 19.21
CA HIS A 477 -18.16 -11.82 18.30
C HIS A 477 -17.80 -10.77 17.26
N THR A 478 -18.14 -11.01 15.99
CA THR A 478 -18.07 -9.94 14.99
C THR A 478 -19.17 -8.92 15.29
N ALA A 479 -18.82 -7.63 15.23
CA ALA A 479 -19.74 -6.56 15.56
C ALA A 479 -20.87 -6.44 14.50
N GLU A 480 -21.97 -5.82 14.91
CA GLU A 480 -23.15 -5.65 14.08
C GLU A 480 -22.97 -4.54 13.03
N LEU A 481 -23.36 -4.85 11.78
CA LEU A 481 -23.64 -3.96 10.65
C LEU A 481 -22.76 -2.70 10.50
N THR A 482 -21.56 -2.86 9.94
CA THR A 482 -21.04 -1.88 8.98
C THR A 482 -21.37 -2.35 7.57
N LEU A 483 -22.12 -1.54 6.80
CA LEU A 483 -22.26 -1.71 5.35
C LEU A 483 -20.86 -1.94 4.76
N SER A 484 -20.66 -3.03 4.02
CA SER A 484 -19.35 -3.40 3.43
C SER A 484 -18.71 -2.25 2.64
N GLY A 485 -19.53 -1.41 1.99
CA GLY A 485 -19.09 -0.18 1.32
C GLY A 485 -18.33 0.76 2.26
N ARG A 486 -18.82 0.99 3.48
CA ARG A 486 -18.14 1.84 4.47
C ARG A 486 -16.82 1.27 4.96
N LEU A 487 -16.65 -0.05 4.98
CA LEU A 487 -15.38 -0.68 5.36
C LEU A 487 -14.34 -0.54 4.25
N PHE A 488 -14.74 -0.70 2.99
CA PHE A 488 -13.86 -0.48 1.85
C PHE A 488 -13.47 1.00 1.73
N GLU A 489 -14.43 1.91 1.86
CA GLU A 489 -14.18 3.36 1.92
C GLU A 489 -13.25 3.69 3.09
N SER A 490 -13.50 3.15 4.30
CA SER A 490 -12.64 3.34 5.46
C SER A 490 -11.22 2.81 5.25
N ARG A 491 -11.05 1.68 4.55
CA ARG A 491 -9.73 1.14 4.20
C ARG A 491 -9.01 2.05 3.21
N LEU A 492 -9.69 2.46 2.13
CA LEU A 492 -9.10 3.34 1.13
C LEU A 492 -8.69 4.68 1.75
N GLU A 493 -9.52 5.26 2.62
CA GLU A 493 -9.18 6.47 3.37
C GLU A 493 -7.95 6.28 4.26
N ALA A 494 -7.85 5.15 4.96
CA ALA A 494 -6.68 4.83 5.77
C ALA A 494 -5.41 4.64 4.93
N ILE A 495 -5.50 4.01 3.75
CA ILE A 495 -4.39 3.88 2.80
C ILE A 495 -3.97 5.26 2.25
N LEU A 496 -4.92 6.10 1.89
CA LEU A 496 -4.64 7.47 1.41
C LEU A 496 -4.03 8.34 2.51
N PHE A 497 -4.46 8.16 3.76
CA PHE A 497 -3.84 8.79 4.91
C PHE A 497 -2.38 8.34 5.07
N ALA A 498 -2.11 7.02 4.99
CA ALA A 498 -0.75 6.48 5.02
C ALA A 498 0.13 7.08 3.91
N ARG A 499 -0.40 7.19 2.68
CA ARG A 499 0.29 7.85 1.56
C ARG A 499 0.63 9.31 1.88
N LYS A 500 -0.33 10.06 2.43
CA LYS A 500 -0.11 11.46 2.82
C LYS A 500 1.01 11.59 3.88
N VAL A 501 1.08 10.67 4.83
CA VAL A 501 2.15 10.63 5.85
C VAL A 501 3.52 10.40 5.21
N GLY A 502 3.64 9.41 4.32
CA GLY A 502 4.94 9.10 3.68
C GLY A 502 5.43 10.16 2.70
N ASN A 503 4.52 10.93 2.12
CA ASN A 503 4.85 12.07 1.25
C ASN A 503 5.11 13.35 2.06
N GLY A 504 4.93 13.32 3.38
CA GLY A 504 5.23 14.42 4.29
C GLY A 504 6.73 14.58 4.52
N PRO A 505 7.17 15.79 4.95
CA PRO A 505 8.55 16.00 5.35
C PRO A 505 8.87 15.16 6.59
N ILE A 506 10.15 14.80 6.73
CA ILE A 506 10.65 14.18 7.95
C ILE A 506 10.43 15.17 9.10
N PRO A 507 9.84 14.75 10.23
CA PRO A 507 9.72 15.60 11.41
C PRO A 507 11.13 15.95 11.89
N VAL A 508 11.51 17.22 11.76
CA VAL A 508 12.79 17.79 12.22
C VAL A 508 12.64 18.39 13.59
#